data_AF-A0A966WX07-F1
#
_entry.id   AF-A0A966WX07-F1
#
_cell.length_a   1.000
_cell.length_b   1.000
_cell.length_c   1.000
_cell.angle_alpha   90.00
_cell.angle_beta   90.00
_cell.angle_gamma   90.00
#
_symmetry.space_group_name_H-M   'P 1'
#
loop_
_entity.id
_entity.type
_entity.pdbx_description
1 polymer ?
#
loop_
_entity_poly.entity_id
_entity_poly.type
_entity_poly.pdbx_seq_one_letter_code
_entity_poly.pdbx_strand_id
1 'polypeptide(L)'
;MQLSELNLSGLQVDRGSFLPGNPTSIKDIDLDDQSQSRSPSNETAEKAFDGDSSTKYLNLGGSNSGFELTYGLDTKITGFTITTARDSDDYPRRDPISYQLYGLNNDTWTLISSGDLLTPTIKSKEFYTKVDSPSYNQQYRLV
;
A
#
# COMPACT_ATOMS: atom_id res chain seq x y z
N MET A 1 9.20 5.44 3.93
CA MET A 1 8.95 4.25 3.09
C MET A 1 9.17 4.58 1.61
N GLN A 2 9.59 3.63 0.76
CA GLN A 2 9.68 3.78 -0.70
C GLN A 2 9.18 2.54 -1.44
N LEU A 3 8.53 2.73 -2.59
CA LEU A 3 7.96 1.67 -3.45
C LEU A 3 8.00 2.11 -4.91
N SER A 4 8.20 1.18 -5.85
CA SER A 4 7.90 1.44 -7.27
C SER A 4 6.45 1.12 -7.60
N GLU A 5 5.92 0.01 -7.08
CA GLU A 5 4.53 -0.40 -7.38
C GLU A 5 3.87 -1.07 -6.17
N LEU A 6 2.55 -0.95 -6.10
CA LEU A 6 1.65 -1.61 -5.17
C LEU A 6 0.40 -2.06 -5.92
N ASN A 7 0.31 -3.36 -6.15
CA ASN A 7 -0.83 -3.99 -6.79
C ASN A 7 -1.73 -4.63 -5.74
N LEU A 8 -2.99 -4.19 -5.65
CA LEU A 8 -3.98 -4.76 -4.75
C LEU A 8 -4.81 -5.81 -5.49
N SER A 9 -5.01 -6.97 -4.86
CA SER A 9 -5.87 -8.04 -5.34
C SER A 9 -7.11 -8.15 -4.45
N GLY A 10 -8.23 -8.53 -5.04
CA GLY A 10 -9.50 -8.46 -4.34
C GLY A 10 -10.72 -8.63 -5.23
N LEU A 11 -11.89 -8.39 -4.63
CA LEU A 11 -13.21 -8.50 -5.25
C LEU A 11 -13.99 -7.20 -5.01
N GLN A 12 -14.69 -6.70 -6.03
CA GLN A 12 -15.70 -5.65 -5.85
C GLN A 12 -17.10 -6.26 -5.84
N VAL A 13 -17.99 -5.71 -5.01
CA VAL A 13 -19.42 -6.04 -5.05
C VAL A 13 -19.93 -5.81 -6.49
N ASP A 14 -20.66 -6.79 -7.01
CA ASP A 14 -21.27 -6.83 -8.36
C ASP A 14 -20.37 -7.07 -9.58
N ARG A 15 -19.05 -7.34 -9.42
CA ARG A 15 -18.15 -7.60 -10.58
C ARG A 15 -17.41 -8.94 -10.62
N GLY A 16 -17.72 -9.87 -9.73
CA GLY A 16 -17.49 -11.31 -9.91
C GLY A 16 -16.05 -11.84 -10.00
N SER A 17 -15.03 -11.08 -10.41
CA SER A 17 -13.59 -11.47 -10.41
C SER A 17 -12.73 -10.56 -11.29
N PHE A 18 -12.81 -9.25 -11.11
CA PHE A 18 -11.72 -8.38 -11.56
C PHE A 18 -11.15 -7.72 -10.32
N LEU A 19 -9.83 -7.88 -10.16
CA LEU A 19 -8.97 -7.19 -9.21
C LEU A 19 -9.52 -5.78 -8.96
N PRO A 20 -9.46 -5.24 -7.72
CA PRO A 20 -10.22 -4.05 -7.32
C PRO A 20 -9.92 -2.79 -8.15
N GLY A 21 -9.01 -2.87 -9.13
CA GLY A 21 -8.52 -1.77 -9.91
C GLY A 21 -7.65 -0.88 -9.05
N ASN A 22 -7.19 0.22 -9.63
CA ASN A 22 -6.56 1.26 -8.84
C ASN A 22 -7.62 1.91 -7.93
N PRO A 23 -7.26 2.25 -6.68
CA PRO A 23 -8.09 3.11 -5.85
C PRO A 23 -8.48 4.39 -6.59
N THR A 24 -9.70 4.87 -6.38
CA THR A 24 -10.17 6.15 -6.93
C THR A 24 -9.53 7.37 -6.27
N SER A 25 -8.99 7.19 -5.07
CA SER A 25 -8.17 8.19 -4.37
C SER A 25 -7.08 7.48 -3.57
N ILE A 26 -5.88 8.05 -3.60
CA ILE A 26 -4.69 7.58 -2.91
C ILE A 26 -4.14 8.77 -2.13
N LYS A 27 -3.98 8.60 -0.82
CA LYS A 27 -3.37 9.59 0.05
C LYS A 27 -2.21 8.96 0.78
N ASP A 28 -1.03 9.56 0.73
CA ASP A 28 0.06 9.16 1.59
C ASP A 28 -0.23 9.52 3.04
N ILE A 29 0.12 8.62 3.95
CA ILE A 29 0.02 8.87 5.39
C ILE A 29 1.37 8.67 6.07
N ASP A 30 1.51 9.35 7.19
CA ASP A 30 2.45 9.10 8.26
C ASP A 30 1.64 9.27 9.55
N LEU A 31 1.60 8.23 10.37
CA LEU A 31 0.77 8.19 11.58
C LEU A 31 1.52 8.64 12.83
N ASP A 32 2.78 9.08 12.70
CA ASP A 32 3.53 9.65 13.81
C ASP A 32 3.03 11.08 14.10
N ASP A 33 2.76 11.40 15.37
CA ASP A 33 2.12 12.65 15.84
C ASP A 33 2.84 13.97 15.43
N GLN A 34 4.06 13.87 14.89
CA GLN A 34 4.89 15.01 14.49
C GLN A 34 5.39 14.96 13.04
N SER A 35 5.17 13.85 12.33
CA SER A 35 5.68 13.67 10.98
C SER A 35 4.50 13.56 10.04
N GLN A 36 4.36 14.54 9.16
CA GLN A 36 3.43 14.43 8.06
C GLN A 36 4.12 13.68 6.91
N SER A 37 3.31 13.03 6.07
CA SER A 37 3.79 12.49 4.80
C SER A 37 4.60 13.55 4.05
N ARG A 38 5.86 13.23 3.72
CA ARG A 38 6.75 14.14 3.01
C ARG A 38 7.32 13.46 1.79
N SER A 39 6.71 13.77 0.66
CA SER A 39 7.03 13.19 -0.64
C SER A 39 7.60 14.26 -1.58
N PRO A 40 8.74 14.03 -2.24
CA PRO A 40 9.24 14.89 -3.32
C PRO A 40 8.20 15.03 -4.45
N SER A 41 8.24 16.14 -5.19
CA SER A 41 7.22 16.49 -6.20
C SER A 41 6.99 15.44 -7.29
N ASN A 42 7.98 14.59 -7.57
CA ASN A 42 7.91 13.53 -8.59
C ASN A 42 7.93 12.12 -7.99
N GLU A 43 7.81 12.00 -6.67
CA GLU A 43 7.86 10.72 -5.94
C GLU A 43 6.63 10.58 -5.01
N THR A 44 5.47 11.01 -5.51
CA THR A 44 4.21 11.07 -4.76
C THR A 44 3.53 9.70 -4.64
N ALA A 45 2.48 9.61 -3.81
CA ALA A 45 1.79 8.36 -3.50
C ALA A 45 1.23 7.65 -4.75
N GLU A 46 0.79 8.42 -5.73
CA GLU A 46 0.25 7.92 -7.00
C GLU A 46 1.28 7.10 -7.79
N LYS A 47 2.58 7.36 -7.59
CA LYS A 47 3.66 6.59 -8.22
C LYS A 47 3.70 5.14 -7.78
N ALA A 48 3.12 4.80 -6.64
CA ALA A 48 2.99 3.39 -6.24
C ALA A 48 1.84 2.66 -6.94
N PHE A 49 1.02 3.34 -7.76
CA PHE A 49 -0.17 2.76 -8.40
C PHE A 49 -0.28 3.13 -9.89
N ASP A 50 0.80 3.61 -10.52
CA ASP A 50 0.76 4.07 -11.92
C ASP A 50 1.13 2.98 -12.94
N GLY A 51 1.56 1.80 -12.48
CA GLY A 51 1.91 0.66 -13.34
C GLY A 51 3.24 0.84 -14.08
N ASP A 52 4.03 1.86 -13.71
CA ASP A 52 5.38 2.11 -14.20
C ASP A 52 6.41 1.92 -13.08
N SER A 53 6.98 0.71 -13.04
CA SER A 53 8.05 0.34 -12.10
C SER A 53 9.36 1.12 -12.26
N SER A 54 9.46 2.03 -13.24
CA SER A 54 10.59 2.95 -13.37
C SER A 54 10.43 4.24 -12.55
N THR A 55 9.21 4.52 -12.09
CA THR A 55 8.91 5.59 -11.13
C THR A 55 8.91 5.05 -9.70
N LYS A 56 8.86 5.95 -8.71
CA LYS A 56 8.78 5.54 -7.31
C LYS A 56 7.98 6.51 -6.47
N TYR A 57 7.30 5.99 -5.47
CA TYR A 57 6.87 6.72 -4.30
C TYR A 57 7.99 6.74 -3.26
N LEU A 58 8.20 7.90 -2.63
CA LEU A 58 9.07 8.06 -1.48
C LEU A 58 8.39 8.95 -0.44
N ASN A 59 8.14 8.41 0.73
CA ASN A 59 7.73 9.16 1.91
C ASN A 59 8.86 9.21 2.93
N LEU A 60 9.32 10.43 3.21
CA LEU A 60 10.41 10.75 4.14
C LEU A 60 9.96 10.81 5.61
N GLY A 61 8.69 10.52 5.89
CA GLY A 61 8.14 10.35 7.24
C GLY A 61 8.75 9.15 7.97
N GLY A 62 8.98 8.06 7.24
CA GLY A 62 9.78 6.93 7.71
C GLY A 62 8.90 5.78 8.18
N SER A 63 8.96 5.49 9.49
CA SER A 63 8.11 4.50 10.16
C SER A 63 6.65 4.93 10.09
N ASN A 64 5.73 3.96 10.22
CA ASN A 64 4.29 4.23 10.24
C ASN A 64 3.76 5.02 9.02
N SER A 65 4.53 5.04 7.93
CA SER A 65 4.18 5.65 6.66
C SER A 65 3.46 4.63 5.78
N GLY A 66 2.47 5.10 5.02
CA GLY A 66 1.59 4.19 4.31
C GLY A 66 0.68 4.90 3.32
N PHE A 67 -0.49 4.30 3.11
CA PHE A 67 -1.54 4.81 2.25
C PHE A 67 -2.91 4.74 2.91
N GLU A 68 -3.72 5.77 2.71
CA GLU A 68 -5.18 5.71 2.80
C GLU A 68 -5.74 5.64 1.39
N LEU A 69 -6.55 4.62 1.14
CA LEU A 69 -7.05 4.26 -0.18
C LEU A 69 -8.57 4.30 -0.18
N THR A 70 -9.15 4.92 -1.20
CA THR A 70 -10.61 4.96 -1.38
C THR A 70 -11.00 4.28 -2.69
N TYR A 71 -11.96 3.38 -2.62
CA TYR A 71 -12.65 2.76 -3.74
C TYR A 71 -14.06 3.32 -3.87
N GLY A 72 -14.53 3.48 -5.11
CA GLY A 72 -15.89 3.95 -5.38
C GLY A 72 -16.98 2.91 -5.11
N LEU A 73 -16.60 1.65 -4.87
CA LEU A 73 -17.49 0.54 -4.54
C LEU A 73 -16.92 -0.27 -3.38
N ASP A 74 -17.81 -0.93 -2.66
CA ASP A 74 -17.46 -1.91 -1.63
C ASP A 74 -16.51 -2.95 -2.22
N THR A 75 -15.29 -2.95 -1.68
CA THR A 75 -14.16 -3.74 -2.17
C THR A 75 -13.68 -4.64 -1.06
N LYS A 76 -13.28 -5.87 -1.38
CA LYS A 76 -12.65 -6.82 -0.48
C LYS A 76 -11.22 -7.06 -0.95
N ILE A 77 -10.24 -6.52 -0.24
CA ILE A 77 -8.83 -6.83 -0.50
C ILE A 77 -8.52 -8.25 -0.01
N THR A 78 -8.01 -9.09 -0.91
CA THR A 78 -7.62 -10.49 -0.64
C THR A 78 -6.11 -10.70 -0.65
N GLY A 79 -5.35 -9.65 -0.96
CA GLY A 79 -3.91 -9.70 -1.00
C GLY A 79 -3.30 -8.53 -1.74
N PHE A 80 -1.98 -8.43 -1.73
CA PHE A 80 -1.27 -7.39 -2.44
C PHE A 80 0.10 -7.85 -2.92
N THR A 81 0.67 -7.09 -3.85
CA THR A 81 2.04 -7.22 -4.34
C THR A 81 2.74 -5.89 -4.27
N ILE A 82 3.87 -5.83 -3.56
CA ILE A 82 4.75 -4.66 -3.50
C ILE A 82 5.95 -4.89 -4.42
N THR A 83 6.31 -3.89 -5.22
CA THR A 83 7.59 -3.79 -5.91
C THR A 83 8.39 -2.65 -5.27
N THR A 84 9.60 -2.93 -4.78
CA THR A 84 10.45 -1.90 -4.13
C THR A 84 11.06 -0.92 -5.14
N ALA A 85 11.59 0.21 -4.65
CA ALA A 85 12.25 1.21 -5.49
C ALA A 85 13.52 0.66 -6.17
N ARG A 86 13.91 1.25 -7.31
CA ARG A 86 15.14 0.83 -8.02
C ARG A 86 16.42 1.01 -7.19
N ASP A 87 16.45 2.00 -6.31
CA ASP A 87 17.55 2.34 -5.41
C ASP A 87 17.43 1.65 -4.03
N SER A 88 16.61 0.61 -3.91
CA SER A 88 16.50 -0.22 -2.70
C SER A 88 17.84 -0.72 -2.17
N ASP A 89 18.76 -1.15 -3.04
CA ASP A 89 20.08 -1.62 -2.60
C ASP A 89 20.92 -0.50 -1.96
N ASP A 90 20.77 0.73 -2.45
CA ASP A 90 21.48 1.91 -1.94
C ASP A 90 20.83 2.46 -0.67
N TYR A 91 19.50 2.31 -0.55
CA TYR A 91 18.71 2.82 0.58
C TYR A 91 17.77 1.76 1.19
N PRO A 92 18.29 0.60 1.66
CA PRO A 92 17.46 -0.55 2.05
C PRO A 92 16.58 -0.26 3.28
N ARG A 93 16.96 0.73 4.10
CA ARG A 93 16.18 1.17 5.27
C ARG A 93 14.87 1.88 4.89
N ARG A 94 14.66 2.21 3.61
CA ARG A 94 13.44 2.86 3.12
C ARG A 94 12.40 1.85 2.66
N ASP A 95 12.78 0.61 2.41
CA ASP A 95 11.86 -0.44 1.99
C ASP A 95 11.00 -0.90 3.18
N PRO A 96 9.70 -1.17 2.98
CA PRO A 96 8.86 -1.70 4.05
C PRO A 96 9.27 -3.12 4.41
N ILE A 97 9.31 -3.41 5.70
CA ILE A 97 9.72 -4.72 6.25
C ILE A 97 8.56 -5.46 6.96
N SER A 98 7.43 -4.78 7.13
CA SER A 98 6.20 -5.31 7.69
C SER A 98 5.04 -4.48 7.16
N TYR A 99 3.82 -4.95 7.41
CA TYR A 99 2.62 -4.22 7.06
C TYR A 99 1.49 -4.42 8.08
N GLN A 100 0.57 -3.48 8.09
CA GLN A 100 -0.75 -3.56 8.72
C GLN A 100 -1.80 -3.04 7.73
N LEU A 101 -2.78 -3.87 7.42
CA LEU A 101 -3.93 -3.53 6.59
C LEU A 101 -5.16 -3.37 7.47
N TYR A 102 -5.81 -2.21 7.38
CA TYR A 102 -7.06 -1.88 8.04
C TYR A 102 -8.16 -1.59 7.01
N GLY A 103 -9.40 -1.87 7.39
CA GLY A 103 -10.59 -1.40 6.68
C GLY A 103 -11.38 -0.44 7.57
N LEU A 104 -11.95 0.60 6.96
CA LEU A 104 -12.84 1.52 7.66
C LEU A 104 -14.27 0.97 7.65
N ASN A 105 -14.86 0.80 8.83
CA ASN A 105 -16.25 0.43 8.99
C ASN A 105 -16.86 1.26 10.13
N ASN A 106 -17.99 1.91 9.89
CA ASN A 106 -18.68 2.78 10.86
C ASN A 106 -17.69 3.76 11.55
N ASP A 107 -16.93 4.49 10.73
CA ASP A 107 -15.92 5.47 11.17
C ASP A 107 -14.80 4.91 12.07
N THR A 108 -14.65 3.59 12.13
CA THR A 108 -13.65 2.90 12.94
C THR A 108 -12.72 2.08 12.06
N TRP A 109 -11.41 2.33 12.16
CA TRP A 109 -10.40 1.51 11.50
C TRP A 109 -10.25 0.18 12.24
N THR A 110 -10.53 -0.92 11.54
CA THR A 110 -10.40 -2.27 12.08
C THR A 110 -9.26 -2.99 11.39
N LEU A 111 -8.35 -3.57 12.18
CA LEU A 111 -7.24 -4.36 11.64
C LEU A 111 -7.80 -5.60 10.91
N ILE A 112 -7.41 -5.76 9.66
CA ILE A 112 -7.78 -6.89 8.81
C ILE A 112 -6.66 -7.92 8.82
N SER A 113 -5.41 -7.47 8.62
CA SER A 113 -4.26 -8.36 8.53
C SER A 113 -2.97 -7.60 8.81
N SER A 114 -1.95 -8.31 9.26
CA SER A 114 -0.60 -7.77 9.47
C SER A 114 0.42 -8.89 9.31
N GLY A 115 1.65 -8.53 8.98
CA GLY A 115 2.74 -9.49 8.94
C GLY A 115 4.06 -8.89 8.52
N ASP A 116 5.09 -9.72 8.57
CA ASP A 116 6.43 -9.34 8.11
C ASP A 116 6.53 -9.49 6.59
N LEU A 117 7.18 -8.53 5.96
CA LEU A 117 7.61 -8.59 4.57
C LEU A 117 9.05 -9.12 4.59
N LEU A 118 9.21 -10.44 4.37
CA LEU A 118 10.52 -11.09 4.39
C LEU A 118 11.48 -10.35 3.46
N THR A 119 12.54 -9.72 3.97
CA THR A 119 13.49 -8.95 3.15
C THR A 119 14.33 -9.89 2.28
N PRO A 120 14.27 -9.79 0.95
CA PRO A 120 15.09 -10.59 0.06
C PRO A 120 16.19 -9.71 -0.51
N THR A 121 17.41 -10.24 -0.51
CA THR A 121 18.68 -9.52 -0.69
C THR A 121 18.97 -9.08 -2.14
N ILE A 122 17.97 -8.80 -2.99
CA ILE A 122 18.17 -8.51 -4.42
C ILE A 122 17.15 -7.47 -4.97
N LYS A 123 17.64 -6.57 -5.84
CA LYS A 123 16.93 -5.51 -6.60
C LYS A 123 15.52 -5.86 -7.08
N SER A 124 14.59 -4.92 -6.87
CA SER A 124 13.18 -4.91 -7.33
C SER A 124 12.48 -6.25 -7.12
N LYS A 125 11.80 -6.41 -5.98
CA LYS A 125 11.08 -7.65 -5.70
C LYS A 125 9.60 -7.43 -5.47
N GLU A 126 8.82 -8.33 -6.05
CA GLU A 126 7.40 -8.55 -5.82
C GLU A 126 7.15 -9.35 -4.53
N PHE A 127 6.37 -8.79 -3.61
CA PHE A 127 5.93 -9.45 -2.37
C PHE A 127 4.47 -9.82 -2.41
N TYR A 128 4.15 -11.09 -2.67
CA TYR A 128 2.76 -11.54 -2.62
C TYR A 128 2.34 -11.88 -1.19
N THR A 129 1.30 -11.20 -0.71
CA THR A 129 0.67 -11.47 0.58
C THR A 129 -0.80 -11.81 0.37
N LYS A 130 -1.25 -12.94 0.92
CA LYS A 130 -2.69 -13.24 1.01
C LYS A 130 -3.27 -12.60 2.27
N VAL A 131 -4.46 -12.04 2.13
CA VAL A 131 -5.22 -11.39 3.19
C VAL A 131 -6.57 -12.10 3.31
N ASP A 132 -6.84 -12.67 4.47
CA ASP A 132 -8.15 -13.20 4.82
C ASP A 132 -9.04 -12.06 5.33
N SER A 133 -9.45 -11.16 4.42
CA SER A 133 -10.38 -10.11 4.80
C SER A 133 -11.78 -10.70 4.98
N PRO A 134 -12.47 -10.47 6.11
CA PRO A 134 -13.85 -10.93 6.25
C PRO A 134 -14.86 -9.96 5.61
N SER A 135 -14.45 -8.72 5.31
CA SER A 135 -15.37 -7.60 5.04
C SER A 135 -15.07 -6.89 3.72
N TYR A 136 -16.12 -6.39 3.08
CA TYR A 136 -15.98 -5.36 2.05
C TYR A 136 -15.90 -3.98 2.72
N ASN A 137 -15.01 -3.11 2.24
CA ASN A 137 -14.89 -1.72 2.66
C ASN A 137 -14.67 -0.83 1.44
N GLN A 138 -15.09 0.42 1.50
CA GLN A 138 -14.73 1.44 0.51
C GLN A 138 -13.40 2.12 0.84
N GLN A 139 -12.98 2.09 2.11
CA GLN A 139 -11.73 2.72 2.53
C GLN A 139 -10.82 1.72 3.23
N TYR A 140 -9.54 1.80 2.88
CA TYR A 140 -8.48 0.97 3.42
C TYR A 140 -7.33 1.84 3.88
N ARG A 141 -6.63 1.37 4.91
CA ARG A 141 -5.37 1.96 5.35
C ARG A 141 -4.32 0.85 5.37
N LEU A 142 -3.25 1.05 4.62
CA LEU A 142 -2.08 0.17 4.60
C LEU A 142 -0.91 0.94 5.19
N VAL A 143 -0.32 0.41 6.26
CA VAL A 143 0.85 0.96 6.96
C VAL A 143 1.99 -0.05 6.87
#